data_AF-I1KS37-F1
#
_entry.id   AF-I1KS37-F1
#
_cell.length_a   1.000
_cell.length_b   1.000
_cell.length_c   1.000
_cell.angle_alpha   90.00
_cell.angle_beta   90.00
_cell.angle_gamma   90.00
#
_symmetry.space_group_name_H-M   'P 1'
#
loop_
_entity.id
_entity.type
_entity.pdbx_description
1 polymer ?
#
loop_
_entity_poly.entity_id
_entity_poly.type
_entity_poly.pdbx_seq_one_letter_code
_entity_poly.pdbx_strand_id
1 'polypeptide(L)'
;MSAAVSATKDVPFNAHLEEDIKNKEINKVVNVGEADQIPYNDDAEGTDSEAEEDPKLELDLGPQCSLKEQLEKDKEDESLRKWKEQLLGGIDVSAVGENKEPEVKIVSLTIICPGRPDLILPIPFTSDAKKSIFTLKEGSQYQLKFSFTVSNNIVSGLKYTNVVWKTGLRVDNTKKMLGTYSPSQELYTYELEEETTPSGLFARGTYSARTKFVDDDRKCYLDTSYHFEIQKNWPTPI
;
A
#
# COMPACT_ATOMS: atom_id res chain seq x y z
N MET A 1 -10.55 -28.59 -24.13
CA MET A 1 -11.65 -27.93 -24.86
C MET A 1 -11.87 -26.56 -24.25
N SER A 2 -12.13 -25.59 -25.11
CA SER A 2 -12.04 -24.13 -24.92
C SER A 2 -12.72 -23.52 -23.70
N ALA A 3 -12.08 -22.49 -23.16
CA ALA A 3 -12.76 -21.27 -22.70
C ALA A 3 -11.79 -20.08 -22.82
N ALA A 4 -12.20 -19.09 -23.60
CA ALA A 4 -11.53 -17.81 -23.80
C ALA A 4 -12.16 -16.76 -22.89
N VAL A 5 -11.37 -15.82 -22.36
CA VAL A 5 -11.88 -14.55 -21.83
C VAL A 5 -10.99 -13.42 -22.32
N SER A 6 -11.66 -12.41 -22.87
CA SER A 6 -11.14 -11.17 -23.44
C SER A 6 -11.57 -10.02 -22.53
N ALA A 7 -10.67 -9.08 -22.24
CA ALA A 7 -10.91 -7.69 -21.86
C ALA A 7 -9.54 -7.07 -21.47
N THR A 8 -9.18 -5.81 -21.65
CA THR A 8 -9.62 -4.68 -22.48
C THR A 8 -8.50 -3.64 -22.35
N LYS A 9 -7.94 -3.22 -23.49
CA LYS A 9 -7.19 -1.98 -23.81
C LYS A 9 -6.64 -1.11 -22.67
N ASP A 10 -5.31 -1.10 -22.58
CA ASP A 10 -4.49 -0.08 -21.94
C ASP A 10 -4.61 1.29 -22.63
N VAL A 11 -4.69 2.36 -21.83
CA VAL A 11 -4.51 3.75 -22.26
C VAL A 11 -3.21 4.27 -21.64
N PRO A 12 -2.19 4.63 -22.43
CA PRO A 12 -0.94 5.16 -21.88
C PRO A 12 -1.06 6.64 -21.52
N PHE A 13 -0.45 6.99 -20.38
CA PHE A 13 -0.30 8.33 -19.85
C PHE A 13 0.40 9.27 -20.86
N ASN A 14 -0.28 10.35 -21.24
CA ASN A 14 0.24 11.34 -22.18
C ASN A 14 0.93 12.47 -21.42
N ALA A 15 2.26 12.50 -21.47
CA ALA A 15 3.06 13.62 -21.00
C ALA A 15 3.18 14.66 -22.13
N HIS A 16 2.26 15.63 -22.16
CA HIS A 16 2.44 16.83 -22.96
C HIS A 16 1.64 17.99 -22.37
N LEU A 17 2.30 18.88 -21.64
CA LEU A 17 1.84 20.25 -21.43
C LEU A 17 3.05 21.10 -21.01
N GLU A 18 3.95 21.31 -21.97
CA GLU A 18 4.72 22.54 -22.06
C GLU A 18 4.02 23.46 -23.08
N GLU A 19 4.03 24.76 -22.74
CA GLU A 19 3.68 25.92 -23.56
C GLU A 19 2.19 26.17 -23.86
N ASP A 20 1.65 27.18 -23.15
CA ASP A 20 0.65 28.19 -23.55
C ASP A 20 -0.17 28.54 -22.30
N ILE A 21 -0.08 29.74 -21.71
CA ILE A 21 -0.81 30.92 -22.17
C ILE A 21 -0.11 32.17 -21.64
N LYS A 22 0.37 32.99 -22.57
CA LYS A 22 0.73 34.39 -22.42
C LYS A 22 -0.52 35.26 -22.17
N ASN A 23 -0.31 36.29 -21.35
CA ASN A 23 -0.99 37.61 -21.36
C ASN A 23 -2.37 37.74 -20.68
N LYS A 24 -2.35 38.37 -19.49
CA LYS A 24 -3.25 39.43 -18.94
C LYS A 24 -2.96 39.48 -17.43
N GLU A 25 -2.79 40.56 -16.69
CA GLU A 25 -2.94 42.02 -16.82
C GLU A 25 -2.08 42.60 -15.66
N ILE A 26 -1.20 43.56 -15.92
CA ILE A 26 -1.32 44.97 -15.54
C ILE A 26 -1.03 45.29 -14.04
N ASN A 27 0.15 45.90 -13.85
CA ASN A 27 0.53 46.96 -12.89
C ASN A 27 0.54 46.69 -11.38
N LYS A 28 1.75 46.69 -10.76
CA LYS A 28 2.31 47.90 -10.10
C LYS A 28 3.79 47.70 -9.69
N VAL A 29 4.53 48.79 -9.90
CA VAL A 29 5.98 49.03 -9.81
C VAL A 29 6.48 49.09 -8.35
N VAL A 30 7.73 48.66 -8.08
CA VAL A 30 8.87 49.45 -7.51
C VAL A 30 9.91 48.59 -6.73
N ASN A 31 11.16 48.66 -7.21
CA ASN A 31 12.51 48.47 -6.60
C ASN A 31 12.80 47.31 -5.63
N VAL A 32 13.71 46.36 -5.95
CA VAL A 32 15.20 46.41 -6.04
C VAL A 32 15.90 46.73 -4.71
N GLY A 33 16.51 45.70 -4.12
CA GLY A 33 17.44 45.77 -2.98
C GLY A 33 17.92 44.37 -2.59
N GLU A 34 19.22 44.17 -2.65
CA GLU A 34 20.00 42.92 -2.64
C GLU A 34 20.27 42.36 -1.24
N ALA A 35 20.44 41.03 -1.19
CA ALA A 35 21.10 40.20 -0.16
C ALA A 35 20.58 40.26 1.29
N ASP A 36 20.05 39.12 1.78
CA ASP A 36 20.55 38.52 3.02
C ASP A 36 20.07 37.08 3.25
N GLN A 37 20.94 36.32 3.93
CA GLN A 37 20.81 34.93 4.34
C GLN A 37 19.71 34.74 5.38
N ILE A 38 18.78 33.78 5.23
CA ILE A 38 18.02 33.19 6.35
C ILE A 38 17.68 31.71 6.03
N PRO A 39 17.94 30.75 6.95
CA PRO A 39 17.73 29.32 6.74
C PRO A 39 16.24 28.96 6.88
N TYR A 40 15.70 28.14 5.99
CA TYR A 40 14.33 27.64 6.10
C TYR A 40 14.31 26.22 6.67
N ASN A 41 13.83 26.15 7.91
CA ASN A 41 13.24 24.96 8.52
C ASN A 41 11.97 24.60 7.74
N ASP A 42 11.94 23.44 7.11
CA ASP A 42 10.70 22.83 6.62
C ASP A 42 10.19 21.82 7.65
N ASP A 43 9.62 22.34 8.73
CA ASP A 43 8.56 21.64 9.47
C ASP A 43 7.25 21.84 8.68
N ALA A 44 7.13 21.13 7.55
CA ALA A 44 5.88 21.06 6.81
C ALA A 44 5.05 19.92 7.40
N GLU A 45 4.29 20.23 8.45
CA GLU A 45 3.05 19.53 8.77
C GLU A 45 2.12 19.68 7.54
N GLY A 46 2.27 18.75 6.60
CA GLY A 46 1.30 18.56 5.52
C GLY A 46 -0.01 18.14 6.14
N THR A 47 -0.94 19.09 6.26
CA THR A 47 -2.32 18.84 6.64
C THR A 47 -2.88 17.80 5.68
N ASP A 48 -3.02 16.56 6.17
CA ASP A 48 -3.77 15.50 5.50
C ASP A 48 -5.21 16.03 5.36
N SER A 49 -5.53 16.62 4.21
CA SER A 49 -6.91 16.79 3.78
C SER A 49 -7.44 15.38 3.49
N GLU A 50 -7.90 14.70 4.53
CA GLU A 50 -8.81 13.56 4.49
C GLU A 50 -10.12 14.03 3.85
N ALA A 51 -10.11 14.26 2.54
CA ALA A 51 -11.24 14.87 1.83
C ALA A 51 -11.30 14.40 0.38
N GLU A 52 -11.22 13.08 0.16
CA GLU A 52 -11.73 12.40 -1.04
C GLU A 52 -12.07 10.94 -0.63
N GLU A 53 -12.90 10.77 0.41
CA GLU A 53 -13.75 9.58 0.49
C GLU A 53 -14.99 9.89 -0.34
N ASP A 54 -14.98 9.42 -1.58
CA ASP A 54 -16.14 9.37 -2.46
C ASP A 54 -17.33 8.82 -1.61
N PRO A 55 -18.49 9.50 -1.50
CA PRO A 55 -19.62 9.07 -0.65
C PRO A 55 -20.35 7.84 -1.20
N LYS A 56 -19.61 6.88 -1.75
CA LYS A 56 -20.09 5.85 -2.66
C LYS A 56 -20.08 4.49 -1.96
N LEU A 57 -21.25 4.16 -1.41
CA LEU A 57 -21.66 2.86 -0.89
C LEU A 57 -20.94 2.43 0.41
N GLU A 58 -21.38 2.98 1.54
CA GLU A 58 -21.07 2.39 2.84
C GLU A 58 -21.69 0.97 2.88
N LEU A 59 -20.83 -0.05 2.80
CA LEU A 59 -21.21 -1.45 2.86
C LEU A 59 -21.66 -1.78 4.29
N ASP A 60 -22.88 -2.29 4.45
CA ASP A 60 -23.34 -2.84 5.71
C ASP A 60 -22.77 -4.26 5.88
N LEU A 61 -21.79 -4.42 6.77
CA LEU A 61 -21.08 -5.67 7.02
C LEU A 61 -21.88 -6.66 7.88
N GLY A 62 -22.96 -6.20 8.49
CA GLY A 62 -23.68 -6.96 9.49
C GLY A 62 -22.92 -7.07 10.82
N PRO A 63 -23.46 -7.83 11.79
CA PRO A 63 -22.86 -7.94 13.11
C PRO A 63 -21.60 -8.79 13.10
N GLN A 64 -20.54 -8.30 13.75
CA GLN A 64 -19.34 -9.09 13.99
C GLN A 64 -19.65 -10.34 14.81
N CYS A 65 -19.16 -11.48 14.35
CA CYS A 65 -19.20 -12.75 15.05
C CYS A 65 -17.85 -13.47 14.98
N SER A 66 -17.56 -14.27 15.99
CA SER A 66 -16.34 -15.07 16.01
C SER A 66 -16.43 -16.23 15.02
N LEU A 67 -15.28 -16.69 14.52
CA LEU A 67 -15.20 -17.87 13.65
C LEU A 67 -15.88 -19.10 14.28
N LYS A 68 -15.74 -19.26 15.60
CA LYS A 68 -16.34 -20.35 16.37
C LYS A 68 -17.87 -20.26 16.39
N GLU A 69 -18.43 -19.07 16.68
CA GLU A 69 -19.88 -18.85 16.62
C GLU A 69 -20.42 -19.13 15.22
N GLN A 70 -19.68 -18.73 14.17
CA GLN A 70 -20.08 -19.00 12.78
C GLN A 70 -20.10 -20.50 12.50
N LEU A 71 -19.08 -21.25 12.92
CA LEU A 71 -19.00 -22.69 12.71
C LEU A 71 -20.10 -23.47 13.47
N GLU A 72 -20.40 -23.09 14.71
CA GLU A 72 -21.42 -23.80 15.50
C GLU A 72 -22.85 -23.60 14.95
N LYS A 73 -23.15 -22.41 14.41
CA LYS A 73 -24.48 -22.11 13.81
C LYS A 73 -24.86 -23.06 12.67
N ASP A 74 -23.88 -23.49 11.87
CA ASP A 74 -24.14 -24.27 10.64
C ASP A 74 -23.69 -25.74 10.77
N LYS A 75 -23.48 -26.21 12.00
CA LYS A 75 -22.98 -27.56 12.29
C LYS A 75 -23.94 -28.66 11.84
N GLU A 76 -25.24 -28.38 11.83
CA GLU A 76 -26.28 -29.32 11.43
C GLU A 76 -26.52 -29.35 9.91
N ASP A 77 -25.93 -28.40 9.16
CA ASP A 77 -26.05 -28.33 7.70
C ASP A 77 -24.78 -28.89 7.04
N GLU A 78 -24.92 -30.07 6.44
CA GLU A 78 -23.80 -30.76 5.78
C GLU A 78 -23.20 -29.93 4.64
N SER A 79 -24.03 -29.20 3.89
CA SER A 79 -23.59 -28.41 2.74
C SER A 79 -22.77 -27.19 3.18
N LEU A 80 -23.24 -26.50 4.22
CA LEU A 80 -22.52 -25.36 4.80
C LEU A 80 -21.24 -25.79 5.52
N ARG A 81 -21.27 -26.94 6.22
CA ARG A 81 -20.07 -27.50 6.85
C ARG A 81 -18.98 -27.80 5.82
N LYS A 82 -19.32 -28.49 4.73
CA LYS A 82 -18.37 -28.80 3.63
C LYS A 82 -17.84 -27.53 2.96
N TRP A 83 -18.71 -26.54 2.73
CA TRP A 83 -18.32 -25.26 2.16
C TRP A 83 -17.32 -24.51 3.04
N LYS A 84 -17.57 -24.45 4.36
CA LYS A 84 -16.63 -23.82 5.31
C LYS A 84 -15.33 -24.58 5.42
N GLU A 85 -15.36 -25.91 5.45
CA GLU A 85 -14.15 -26.73 5.45
C GLU A 85 -13.27 -26.43 4.22
N GLN A 86 -13.89 -26.20 3.05
CA GLN A 86 -13.17 -25.82 1.84
C GLN A 86 -12.57 -24.41 1.92
N LEU A 87 -13.26 -23.44 2.52
CA LEU A 87 -12.76 -22.07 2.66
C LEU A 87 -11.68 -21.93 3.74
N LEU A 88 -11.86 -22.64 4.85
CA LEU A 88 -11.03 -22.53 6.05
C LEU A 88 -9.86 -23.50 6.07
N GLY A 89 -9.68 -24.36 5.07
CA GLY A 89 -8.45 -25.13 4.87
C GLY A 89 -7.99 -25.98 6.06
N GLY A 90 -8.92 -26.57 6.83
CA GLY A 90 -8.58 -27.41 7.99
C GLY A 90 -8.06 -26.64 9.21
N ILE A 91 -8.41 -25.37 9.36
CA ILE A 91 -8.13 -24.57 10.56
C ILE A 91 -8.50 -25.33 11.84
N ASP A 92 -7.56 -25.36 12.77
CA ASP A 92 -7.82 -25.84 14.13
C ASP A 92 -8.69 -24.82 14.87
N VAL A 93 -9.99 -25.06 14.85
CA VAL A 93 -11.01 -24.24 15.53
C VAL A 93 -10.70 -24.07 17.02
N SER A 94 -10.00 -25.02 17.65
CA SER A 94 -9.63 -24.92 19.05
C SER A 94 -8.57 -23.86 19.33
N ALA A 95 -7.72 -23.54 18.34
CA ALA A 95 -6.67 -22.55 18.47
C ALA A 95 -7.16 -21.09 18.27
N VAL A 96 -8.29 -20.91 17.58
CA VAL A 96 -8.80 -19.59 17.19
C VAL A 96 -9.51 -18.86 18.35
N GLY A 97 -10.02 -19.62 19.34
CA GLY A 97 -10.72 -19.05 20.49
C GLY A 97 -12.09 -18.46 20.16
N GLU A 98 -12.61 -17.62 21.07
CA GLU A 98 -13.90 -16.92 20.94
C GLU A 98 -13.74 -15.44 20.57
N ASN A 99 -12.55 -15.06 20.11
CA ASN A 99 -12.27 -13.67 19.80
C ASN A 99 -13.06 -13.23 18.55
N LYS A 100 -13.77 -12.12 18.67
CA LYS A 100 -14.52 -11.52 17.56
C LYS A 100 -13.62 -10.67 16.68
N GLU A 101 -12.51 -10.18 17.21
CA GLU A 101 -11.59 -9.34 16.47
C GLU A 101 -10.48 -10.16 15.79
N PRO A 102 -10.30 -10.01 14.48
CA PRO A 102 -9.13 -10.53 13.79
C PRO A 102 -7.85 -9.83 14.25
N GLU A 103 -6.73 -10.52 14.09
CA GLU A 103 -5.40 -9.97 14.28
C GLU A 103 -4.58 -10.25 13.02
N VAL A 104 -4.03 -9.18 12.42
CA VAL A 104 -3.16 -9.25 11.26
C VAL A 104 -1.82 -8.65 11.64
N LYS A 105 -0.74 -9.38 11.36
CA LYS A 105 0.63 -8.89 11.55
C LYS A 105 1.35 -8.87 10.22
N ILE A 106 1.64 -7.68 9.71
CA ILE A 106 2.47 -7.52 8.51
C ILE A 106 3.93 -7.76 8.89
N VAL A 107 4.54 -8.81 8.33
CA VAL A 107 5.86 -9.33 8.72
C VAL A 107 6.98 -8.71 7.89
N SER A 108 6.78 -8.58 6.58
CA SER A 108 7.81 -8.05 5.68
C SER A 108 7.24 -7.47 4.40
N LEU A 109 7.96 -6.49 3.86
CA LEU A 109 7.85 -6.01 2.48
C LEU A 109 9.02 -6.57 1.68
N THR A 110 8.73 -7.34 0.64
CA THR A 110 9.73 -7.84 -0.31
C THR A 110 9.62 -7.08 -1.61
N ILE A 111 10.74 -6.57 -2.11
CA ILE A 111 10.83 -5.90 -3.40
C ILE A 111 11.45 -6.88 -4.39
N ILE A 112 10.68 -7.21 -5.41
CA ILE A 112 11.07 -8.14 -6.48
C ILE A 112 11.42 -7.29 -7.70
N CYS A 113 12.66 -7.38 -8.16
CA CYS A 113 13.11 -6.72 -9.38
C CYS A 113 13.62 -7.78 -10.36
N PRO A 114 13.08 -7.88 -11.59
CA PRO A 114 13.52 -8.86 -12.56
C PRO A 114 15.05 -8.85 -12.75
N GLY A 115 15.68 -10.02 -12.62
CA GLY A 115 17.12 -10.19 -12.77
C GLY A 115 17.97 -9.77 -11.57
N ARG A 116 17.36 -9.48 -10.40
CA ARG A 116 18.07 -9.20 -9.15
C ARG A 116 17.55 -10.11 -8.02
N PRO A 117 18.36 -10.36 -6.97
CA PRO A 117 17.87 -10.98 -5.74
C PRO A 117 16.77 -10.14 -5.09
N ASP A 118 15.76 -10.80 -4.55
CA ASP A 118 14.70 -10.19 -3.75
C ASP A 118 15.28 -9.38 -2.58
N LEU A 119 14.80 -8.16 -2.39
CA LEU A 119 15.14 -7.34 -1.23
C LEU A 119 14.04 -7.47 -0.18
N ILE A 120 14.34 -8.16 0.92
CA ILE A 120 13.38 -8.43 2.00
C ILE A 120 13.58 -7.41 3.13
N LEU A 121 12.53 -6.67 3.45
CA LEU A 121 12.52 -5.61 4.46
C LEU A 121 11.56 -6.02 5.60
N PRO A 122 12.08 -6.43 6.78
CA PRO A 122 11.24 -6.73 7.94
C PRO A 122 10.45 -5.51 8.43
N ILE A 123 9.24 -5.75 8.92
CA ILE A 123 8.36 -4.73 9.52
C ILE A 123 8.21 -5.04 11.02
N PRO A 124 8.40 -4.07 11.94
CA PRO A 124 8.64 -2.65 11.69
C PRO A 124 10.03 -2.39 11.07
N PHE A 125 10.11 -1.37 10.22
CA PHE A 125 11.36 -0.99 9.57
C PHE A 125 12.38 -0.51 10.62
N THR A 126 13.61 -1.00 10.54
CA THR A 126 14.67 -0.77 11.56
C THR A 126 15.51 0.49 11.32
N SER A 127 15.05 1.41 10.46
CA SER A 127 15.84 2.57 10.03
C SER A 127 15.52 3.82 10.82
N ASP A 128 16.54 4.67 10.99
CA ASP A 128 16.36 6.05 11.46
C ASP A 128 15.32 6.75 10.57
N ALA A 129 14.48 7.58 11.18
CA ALA A 129 13.26 8.12 10.58
C ALA A 129 13.42 8.80 9.20
N LYS A 130 14.65 9.15 8.77
CA LYS A 130 14.93 9.81 7.49
C LYS A 130 15.87 9.04 6.55
N LYS A 131 16.41 7.89 6.97
CA LYS A 131 17.34 7.13 6.12
C LYS A 131 16.57 6.20 5.19
N SER A 132 16.88 6.25 3.90
CA SER A 132 16.34 5.35 2.89
C SER A 132 16.57 3.89 3.26
N ILE A 133 15.51 3.09 3.33
CA ILE A 133 15.59 1.66 3.63
C ILE A 133 15.93 0.81 2.40
N PHE A 134 15.71 1.35 1.20
CA PHE A 134 16.13 0.74 -0.06
C PHE A 134 16.32 1.79 -1.16
N THR A 135 16.97 1.35 -2.24
CA THR A 135 17.20 2.15 -3.45
C THR A 135 16.76 1.37 -4.67
N LEU A 136 16.00 2.02 -5.55
CA LEU A 136 15.61 1.50 -6.85
C LEU A 136 16.37 2.21 -7.98
N LYS A 137 16.66 1.50 -9.06
CA LYS A 137 17.15 2.12 -10.29
C LYS A 137 15.97 2.73 -11.04
N GLU A 138 16.12 3.95 -11.54
CA GLU A 138 15.15 4.60 -12.41
C GLU A 138 14.82 3.73 -13.65
N GLY A 139 13.55 3.74 -14.07
CA GLY A 139 13.09 2.99 -15.25
C GLY A 139 13.17 1.48 -15.11
N SER A 140 13.37 0.97 -13.89
CA SER A 140 13.32 -0.47 -13.62
C SER A 140 11.92 -0.91 -13.22
N GLN A 141 11.55 -2.13 -13.65
CA GLN A 141 10.35 -2.82 -13.22
C GLN A 141 10.55 -3.38 -11.81
N TYR A 142 9.51 -3.33 -10.99
CA TYR A 142 9.47 -3.91 -9.67
C TYR A 142 8.08 -4.39 -9.31
N GLN A 143 8.01 -5.34 -8.37
CA GLN A 143 6.78 -5.76 -7.70
C GLN A 143 7.01 -5.71 -6.20
N LEU A 144 5.96 -5.34 -5.47
CA LEU A 144 5.94 -5.37 -4.03
C LEU A 144 5.19 -6.61 -3.56
N LYS A 145 5.80 -7.39 -2.67
CA LYS A 145 5.19 -8.55 -2.03
C LYS A 145 5.12 -8.34 -0.53
N PHE A 146 3.93 -8.41 0.04
CA PHE A 146 3.74 -8.39 1.48
C PHE A 146 3.60 -9.81 2.02
N SER A 147 4.27 -10.09 3.13
CA SER A 147 4.07 -11.31 3.92
C SER A 147 3.41 -10.96 5.24
N PHE A 148 2.35 -11.66 5.63
CA PHE A 148 1.60 -11.38 6.86
C PHE A 148 0.97 -12.63 7.46
N THR A 149 0.69 -12.60 8.76
CA THR A 149 -0.07 -13.65 9.46
C THR A 149 -1.46 -13.13 9.80
N VAL A 150 -2.43 -14.05 9.86
CA VAL A 150 -3.78 -13.79 10.35
C VAL A 150 -4.09 -14.77 11.48
N SER A 151 -4.56 -14.26 12.61
CA SER A 151 -4.95 -15.02 13.80
C SER A 151 -6.29 -14.53 14.35
N ASN A 152 -6.83 -15.28 15.33
CA ASN A 152 -8.04 -14.98 16.12
C ASN A 152 -9.38 -14.99 15.38
N ASN A 153 -9.49 -14.39 14.20
CA ASN A 153 -10.73 -14.42 13.41
C ASN A 153 -10.44 -14.18 11.92
N ILE A 154 -11.47 -14.31 11.07
CA ILE A 154 -11.39 -13.91 9.66
C ILE A 154 -11.24 -12.39 9.59
N VAL A 155 -10.25 -11.91 8.83
CA VAL A 155 -10.16 -10.50 8.43
C VAL A 155 -10.91 -10.30 7.12
N SER A 156 -11.94 -9.44 7.15
CA SER A 156 -12.81 -9.15 6.00
C SER A 156 -12.38 -7.88 5.31
N GLY A 157 -12.09 -7.97 4.01
CA GLY A 157 -11.78 -6.79 3.19
C GLY A 157 -10.53 -6.04 3.62
N LEU A 158 -9.43 -6.76 3.86
CA LEU A 158 -8.12 -6.17 4.12
C LEU A 158 -7.72 -5.29 2.93
N LYS A 159 -7.53 -4.00 3.18
CA LYS A 159 -7.16 -2.97 2.21
C LYS A 159 -5.75 -2.46 2.50
N TYR A 160 -4.96 -2.36 1.43
CA TYR A 160 -3.68 -1.69 1.40
C TYR A 160 -3.86 -0.26 0.86
N THR A 161 -3.26 0.72 1.54
CA THR A 161 -3.11 2.07 1.03
C THR A 161 -1.65 2.48 1.10
N ASN A 162 -1.12 3.09 0.05
CA ASN A 162 0.21 3.65 0.05
C ASN A 162 0.18 5.03 -0.61
N VAL A 163 0.69 6.01 0.12
CA VAL A 163 0.82 7.38 -0.38
C VAL A 163 2.30 7.69 -0.46
N VAL A 164 2.74 8.24 -1.59
CA VAL A 164 4.15 8.56 -1.84
C VAL A 164 4.31 10.05 -2.08
N TRP A 165 5.33 10.62 -1.44
CA TRP A 165 5.71 12.02 -1.56
C TRP A 165 7.15 12.16 -2.06
N LYS A 166 7.37 13.22 -2.85
CA LYS A 166 8.69 13.68 -3.26
C LYS A 166 8.80 15.16 -2.98
N THR A 167 9.77 15.56 -2.16
CA THR A 167 9.98 16.98 -1.79
C THR A 167 8.69 17.62 -1.24
N GLY A 168 7.97 16.90 -0.37
CA GLY A 168 6.69 17.35 0.21
C GLY A 168 5.47 17.26 -0.71
N LEU A 169 5.65 17.12 -2.02
CA LEU A 169 4.55 16.95 -2.97
C LEU A 169 4.10 15.49 -3.03
N ARG A 170 2.81 15.23 -2.88
CA ARG A 170 2.22 13.90 -3.13
C ARG A 170 2.34 13.56 -4.62
N VAL A 171 3.03 12.47 -4.94
CA VAL A 171 3.30 12.02 -6.32
C VAL A 171 2.60 10.71 -6.67
N ASP A 172 2.20 9.92 -5.68
CA ASP A 172 1.40 8.71 -5.89
C ASP A 172 0.42 8.49 -4.72
N ASN A 173 -0.70 7.83 -5.01
CA ASN A 173 -1.69 7.38 -4.03
C ASN A 173 -2.37 6.11 -4.53
N THR A 174 -1.94 4.97 -3.99
CA THR A 174 -2.42 3.65 -4.34
C THR A 174 -3.36 3.13 -3.25
N LYS A 175 -4.54 2.65 -3.65
CA LYS A 175 -5.49 1.93 -2.77
C LYS A 175 -5.83 0.59 -3.41
N LYS A 176 -5.66 -0.52 -2.67
CA LYS A 176 -5.89 -1.89 -3.16
C LYS A 176 -6.70 -2.71 -2.15
N MET A 177 -7.78 -3.33 -2.62
CA MET A 177 -8.48 -4.39 -1.88
C MET A 177 -7.68 -5.69 -2.03
N LEU A 178 -7.11 -6.20 -0.94
CA LEU A 178 -6.35 -7.45 -0.94
C LEU A 178 -7.29 -8.66 -0.84
N GLY A 179 -8.31 -8.56 0.01
CA GLY A 179 -9.38 -9.54 0.13
C GLY A 179 -9.65 -9.98 1.57
N THR A 180 -10.22 -11.17 1.70
CA THR A 180 -10.60 -11.78 2.98
C THR A 180 -9.67 -12.95 3.27
N TYR A 181 -9.17 -13.02 4.51
CA TYR A 181 -8.22 -14.04 4.93
C TYR A 181 -8.68 -14.67 6.24
N SER A 182 -8.62 -15.99 6.31
CA SER A 182 -8.90 -16.74 7.53
C SER A 182 -7.66 -16.85 8.40
N PRO A 183 -7.79 -17.21 9.69
CA PRO A 183 -6.63 -17.56 10.51
C PRO A 183 -5.79 -18.66 9.86
N SER A 184 -4.47 -18.56 9.89
CA SER A 184 -3.58 -19.61 9.37
C SER A 184 -2.26 -19.64 10.14
N GLN A 185 -1.67 -20.83 10.28
CA GLN A 185 -0.32 -20.99 10.81
C GLN A 185 0.74 -20.61 9.77
N GLU A 186 0.42 -20.76 8.48
CA GLU A 186 1.30 -20.38 7.38
C GLU A 186 1.16 -18.88 7.06
N LEU A 187 2.25 -18.29 6.56
CA LEU A 187 2.26 -16.91 6.13
C LEU A 187 1.45 -16.75 4.84
N TYR A 188 0.55 -15.77 4.83
CA TYR A 188 -0.01 -15.28 3.59
C TYR A 188 1.02 -14.40 2.86
N THR A 189 1.03 -14.50 1.55
CA THR A 189 1.77 -13.61 0.66
C THR A 189 0.81 -12.95 -0.32
N TYR A 190 0.95 -11.64 -0.51
CA TYR A 190 0.23 -10.90 -1.55
C TYR A 190 1.23 -10.13 -2.42
N GLU A 191 1.25 -10.43 -3.71
CA GLU A 191 2.05 -9.73 -4.71
C GLU A 191 1.19 -8.67 -5.39
N LEU A 192 1.65 -7.41 -5.35
CA LEU A 192 1.03 -6.31 -6.08
C LEU A 192 1.40 -6.38 -7.57
N GLU A 193 0.65 -5.62 -8.37
CA GLU A 193 0.92 -5.48 -9.80
C GLU A 193 2.34 -4.95 -10.07
N GLU A 194 2.89 -5.32 -11.22
CA GLU A 194 4.19 -4.82 -11.64
C GLU A 194 4.11 -3.33 -11.98
N GLU A 195 5.05 -2.57 -11.43
CA GLU A 195 5.19 -1.14 -11.65
C GLU A 195 6.56 -0.83 -12.25
N THR A 196 6.68 0.35 -12.86
CA THR A 196 7.96 0.87 -13.36
C THR A 196 8.32 2.15 -12.62
N THR A 197 9.52 2.17 -12.05
CA THR A 197 10.04 3.38 -11.39
C THR A 197 10.16 4.56 -12.36
N PRO A 198 9.85 5.79 -11.93
CA PRO A 198 9.98 6.97 -12.78
C PRO A 198 11.44 7.18 -13.21
N SER A 199 11.63 7.85 -14.35
CA SER A 199 12.94 8.08 -14.98
C SER A 199 13.24 9.55 -15.21
N GLY A 200 14.53 9.89 -15.21
CA GLY A 200 15.01 11.22 -15.54
C GLY A 200 15.54 11.98 -14.33
N LEU A 201 16.22 13.11 -14.58
CA LEU A 201 16.90 13.87 -13.54
C LEU A 201 15.95 14.30 -12.41
N PHE A 202 14.70 14.64 -12.74
CA PHE A 202 13.68 15.05 -11.77
C PHE A 202 13.00 13.88 -11.06
N ALA A 203 13.12 12.64 -11.54
CA ALA A 203 12.61 11.46 -10.83
C ALA A 203 13.59 10.97 -9.77
N ARG A 204 14.89 11.21 -9.96
CA ARG A 204 15.91 10.76 -9.01
C ARG A 204 15.81 11.52 -7.68
N GLY A 205 16.26 10.86 -6.62
CA GLY A 205 16.31 11.40 -5.25
C GLY A 205 15.48 10.60 -4.26
N THR A 206 15.31 11.17 -3.07
CA THR A 206 14.61 10.55 -1.94
C THR A 206 13.11 10.77 -2.02
N TYR A 207 12.37 9.73 -1.71
CA TYR A 207 10.93 9.68 -1.57
C TYR A 207 10.57 9.32 -0.13
N SER A 208 9.42 9.80 0.33
CA SER A 208 8.78 9.34 1.56
C SER A 208 7.50 8.59 1.18
N ALA A 209 7.20 7.51 1.87
CA ALA A 209 5.98 6.74 1.67
C ALA A 209 5.32 6.44 3.01
N ARG A 210 3.99 6.37 3.02
CA ARG A 210 3.18 5.94 4.16
C ARG A 210 2.27 4.82 3.72
N THR A 211 2.49 3.65 4.30
CA THR A 211 1.76 2.42 4.03
C THR A 211 0.81 2.12 5.18
N LYS A 212 -0.44 1.82 4.83
CA LYS A 212 -1.49 1.42 5.76
C LYS A 212 -2.18 0.12 5.36
N PHE A 213 -2.54 -0.67 6.37
CA PHE A 213 -3.40 -1.85 6.24
C PHE A 213 -4.61 -1.69 7.16
N VAL A 214 -5.81 -1.70 6.57
CA VAL A 214 -7.09 -1.48 7.27
C VAL A 214 -8.13 -2.45 6.71
N ASP A 215 -9.00 -3.01 7.53
CA ASP A 215 -10.08 -3.88 7.06
C ASP A 215 -11.42 -3.14 6.89
N ASP A 216 -12.48 -3.88 6.55
CA ASP A 216 -13.82 -3.31 6.42
C ASP A 216 -14.39 -2.82 7.78
N ASP A 217 -13.99 -3.44 8.89
CA ASP A 217 -14.36 -3.03 10.26
C ASP A 217 -13.57 -1.79 10.76
N ARG A 218 -12.77 -1.17 9.89
CA ARG A 218 -11.93 0.00 10.15
C ARG A 218 -10.80 -0.26 11.15
N LYS A 219 -10.45 -1.52 11.43
CA LYS A 219 -9.31 -1.87 12.27
C LYS A 219 -8.02 -1.67 11.48
N CYS A 220 -7.12 -0.86 12.02
CA CYS A 220 -5.80 -0.63 11.44
C CYS A 220 -4.77 -1.62 12.00
N TYR A 221 -4.09 -2.34 11.12
CA TYR A 221 -3.10 -3.37 11.46
C TYR A 221 -1.66 -2.91 11.28
N LEU A 222 -1.46 -1.94 10.38
CA LEU A 222 -0.20 -1.28 10.15
C LEU A 222 -0.47 0.14 9.67
N ASP A 223 0.22 1.12 10.24
CA ASP A 223 0.36 2.48 9.73
C ASP A 223 1.81 2.88 9.94
N THR A 224 2.61 2.90 8.88
CA THR A 224 4.04 3.14 8.98
C THR A 224 4.55 3.94 7.80
N SER A 225 5.55 4.78 8.07
CA SER A 225 6.25 5.57 7.06
C SER A 225 7.66 5.06 6.86
N TYR A 226 8.15 5.16 5.62
CA TYR A 226 9.52 4.82 5.25
C TYR A 226 10.03 5.73 4.15
N HIS A 227 11.34 5.74 3.98
CA HIS A 227 12.02 6.49 2.93
C HIS A 227 12.70 5.52 1.96
N PHE A 228 12.73 5.89 0.69
CA PHE A 228 13.47 5.15 -0.34
C PHE A 228 14.08 6.11 -1.34
N GLU A 229 15.01 5.63 -2.16
CA GLU A 229 15.69 6.46 -3.14
C GLU A 229 15.55 5.90 -4.55
N ILE A 230 15.38 6.78 -5.54
CA ILE A 230 15.50 6.42 -6.96
C ILE A 230 16.80 6.99 -7.49
N GLN A 231 17.66 6.13 -8.04
CA GLN A 231 18.97 6.48 -8.57
C GLN A 231 19.11 6.10 -10.04
N LYS A 232 20.06 6.73 -10.74
CA LYS A 232 20.35 6.41 -12.15
C LYS A 232 20.77 4.94 -12.35
N ASN A 233 21.54 4.43 -11.40
CA ASN A 233 22.05 3.07 -11.39
C ASN A 233 21.67 2.40 -10.08
N TRP A 234 21.70 1.08 -10.08
CA TRP A 234 21.61 0.32 -8.84
C TRP A 234 22.80 0.62 -7.92
N PRO A 235 22.63 0.52 -6.59
CA PRO A 235 23.75 0.55 -5.67
C PRO A 235 24.78 -0.51 -6.06
N THR A 236 26.06 -0.12 -6.03
CA THR A 236 27.15 -1.08 -6.17
C THR A 236 27.08 -2.05 -4.99
N PRO A 237 27.09 -3.38 -5.22
CA PRO A 237 27.27 -4.33 -4.13
C PRO A 237 28.56 -3.97 -3.37
N ILE A 238 28.48 -3.84 -2.04
CA ILE A 238 29.66 -3.72 -1.18
C ILE A 238 30.44 -5.03 -1.23
#